data_AF-A0A1D8TV10-F1
#
_entry.id   AF-A0A1D8TV10-F1
#
_cell.length_a   1.000
_cell.length_b   1.000
_cell.length_c   1.000
_cell.angle_alpha   90.00
_cell.angle_beta   90.00
_cell.angle_gamma   90.00
#
_symmetry.space_group_name_H-M   'P 1'
#
loop_
_entity.id
_entity.type
_entity.pdbx_description
1 polymer ?
#
loop_
_entity_poly.entity_id
_entity_poly.type
_entity_poly.pdbx_seq_one_letter_code
_entity_poly.pdbx_strand_id
1 'polypeptide(L)'
;MTGVSVFPLPTPLYDDFIDGKGGNDAIAGGRGDDTLIGGSGDDSLYGELASFLNPNSNIIAIGISASPVTEGNNYLDGGDGDDILGGGSNDVILSINS
;
A
#
# COMPACT_ATOMS: atom_id res chain seq x y z
N MET A 1 8.83 -0.99 23.06
CA MET A 1 9.36 -0.69 21.72
C MET A 1 8.75 -1.73 20.80
N THR A 2 7.57 -1.45 20.26
CA THR A 2 6.89 -2.34 19.33
C THR A 2 7.67 -2.34 18.03
N GLY A 3 8.10 -3.52 17.61
CA GLY A 3 8.98 -3.70 16.46
C GLY A 3 8.31 -3.18 15.21
N VAL A 4 8.94 -2.22 14.56
CA VAL A 4 8.64 -1.89 13.17
C VAL A 4 9.11 -3.10 12.35
N SER A 5 8.16 -3.94 11.93
CA SER A 5 8.44 -5.00 10.96
C SER A 5 8.66 -4.33 9.61
N VAL A 6 9.90 -3.93 9.36
CA VAL A 6 10.31 -3.54 8.01
C VAL A 6 10.54 -4.84 7.24
N PHE A 7 9.48 -5.34 6.61
CA PHE A 7 9.62 -6.35 5.56
C PHE A 7 10.61 -5.82 4.50
N PRO A 8 11.44 -6.69 3.89
CA PRO A 8 12.47 -6.27 2.94
C PRO A 8 11.85 -5.31 1.93
N LEU A 9 12.32 -4.05 1.94
CA LEU A 9 11.70 -2.93 1.25
C LEU A 9 11.52 -3.30 -0.23
N PRO A 10 10.27 -3.52 -0.68
CA PRO A 10 9.99 -3.67 -2.09
C PRO A 10 10.51 -2.40 -2.77
N THR A 11 11.35 -2.57 -3.79
CA THR A 11 11.86 -1.41 -4.52
C THR A 11 10.65 -0.71 -5.15
N PRO A 12 10.40 0.57 -4.86
CA PRO A 12 9.11 1.25 -5.07
C PRO A 12 8.83 1.61 -6.54
N LEU A 13 9.15 0.71 -7.48
CA LEU A 13 9.01 0.86 -8.92
C LEU A 13 8.49 -0.44 -9.59
N TYR A 14 8.25 -1.51 -8.84
CA TYR A 14 7.85 -2.81 -9.39
C TYR A 14 6.48 -3.22 -8.85
N ASP A 15 5.86 -4.15 -9.59
CA ASP A 15 4.62 -4.79 -9.21
C ASP A 15 4.90 -5.77 -8.06
N ASP A 16 4.38 -5.48 -6.89
CA ASP A 16 4.61 -6.27 -5.68
C ASP A 16 3.36 -7.07 -5.25
N PHE A 17 3.60 -8.22 -4.61
CA PHE A 17 2.56 -9.00 -3.95
C PHE A 17 2.80 -8.99 -2.44
N ILE A 18 1.85 -8.44 -1.68
CA ILE A 18 1.95 -8.27 -0.22
C ILE A 18 0.71 -8.86 0.46
N ASP A 19 0.94 -9.67 1.49
CA ASP A 19 -0.09 -10.37 2.28
C ASP A 19 0.19 -10.17 3.78
N GLY A 20 -0.68 -9.41 4.45
CA GLY A 20 -0.66 -9.10 5.89
C GLY A 20 -1.05 -10.28 6.76
N LYS A 21 -1.84 -11.20 6.20
CA LYS A 21 -2.39 -12.40 6.84
C LYS A 21 -3.37 -12.11 7.95
N GLY A 22 -2.91 -11.76 9.14
CA GLY A 22 -3.80 -11.65 10.27
C GLY A 22 -3.21 -10.85 11.41
N GLY A 23 -4.08 -10.10 12.09
CA GLY A 23 -3.69 -8.97 12.91
C GLY A 23 -4.17 -7.68 12.27
N ASN A 24 -3.80 -6.55 12.85
CA ASN A 24 -4.13 -5.24 12.29
C ASN A 24 -2.86 -4.71 11.61
N ASP A 25 -2.84 -4.76 10.29
CA ASP A 25 -1.67 -4.51 9.46
C ASP A 25 -1.71 -3.13 8.78
N ALA A 26 -0.53 -2.58 8.49
CA ALA A 26 -0.37 -1.35 7.72
C ALA A 26 0.53 -1.65 6.51
N ILE A 27 -0.07 -1.65 5.32
CA ILE A 27 0.55 -2.10 4.07
C ILE A 27 0.57 -0.95 3.07
N ALA A 28 1.72 -0.76 2.40
CA ALA A 28 1.85 0.17 1.28
C ALA A 28 2.54 -0.54 0.10
N GLY A 29 1.91 -0.54 -1.07
CA GLY A 29 2.41 -1.18 -2.30
C GLY A 29 3.62 -0.45 -2.87
N GLY A 30 3.47 0.85 -3.13
CA GLY A 30 4.58 1.68 -3.56
C GLY A 30 4.30 2.33 -4.91
N ARG A 31 5.06 2.00 -5.95
CA ARG A 31 4.69 2.33 -7.33
C ARG A 31 4.83 1.05 -8.12
N GLY A 32 3.95 0.85 -9.08
CA GLY A 32 3.81 -0.42 -9.79
C GLY A 32 2.38 -0.93 -9.61
N ASP A 33 2.04 -1.98 -10.36
CA ASP A 33 0.72 -2.62 -10.30
C ASP A 33 0.73 -3.64 -9.15
N ASP A 34 0.58 -3.13 -7.92
CA ASP A 34 0.67 -3.93 -6.70
C ASP A 34 -0.60 -4.72 -6.36
N THR A 35 -0.43 -5.88 -5.72
CA THR A 35 -1.51 -6.68 -5.11
C THR A 35 -1.31 -6.72 -3.60
N LEU A 36 -2.25 -6.13 -2.86
CA LEU A 36 -2.23 -5.99 -1.40
C LEU A 36 -3.40 -6.74 -0.79
N ILE A 37 -3.11 -7.63 0.16
CA ILE A 37 -4.10 -8.41 0.89
C ILE A 37 -3.89 -8.15 2.38
N GLY A 38 -4.90 -7.64 3.08
CA GLY A 38 -4.89 -7.37 4.53
C GLY A 38 -5.01 -8.66 5.31
N GLY A 39 -6.13 -9.35 5.12
CA GLY A 39 -6.37 -10.66 5.68
C GLY A 39 -7.42 -10.58 6.79
N SER A 40 -7.12 -11.04 8.00
CA SER A 40 -8.06 -10.94 9.13
C SER A 40 -7.63 -9.88 10.13
N GLY A 41 -8.48 -8.91 10.42
CA GLY A 41 -8.24 -7.83 11.39
C GLY A 41 -8.53 -6.47 10.78
N ASP A 42 -8.31 -5.39 11.55
CA ASP A 42 -8.59 -4.04 11.05
C ASP A 42 -7.35 -3.50 10.34
N ASP A 43 -7.35 -3.55 9.00
CA ASP A 43 -6.16 -3.27 8.21
C ASP A 43 -6.15 -1.87 7.58
N SER A 44 -4.95 -1.42 7.20
CA SER A 44 -4.73 -0.15 6.49
C SER A 44 -3.86 -0.37 5.26
N LEU A 45 -4.49 -0.47 4.09
CA LEU A 45 -3.81 -0.77 2.82
C LEU A 45 -3.78 0.46 1.92
N TYR A 46 -2.61 0.74 1.34
CA TYR A 46 -2.42 1.84 0.40
C TYR A 46 -1.71 1.36 -0.86
N GLY A 47 -2.35 1.50 -2.02
CA GLY A 47 -1.75 1.13 -3.32
C GLY A 47 -0.44 1.88 -3.56
N GLU A 48 -0.41 3.16 -3.17
CA GLU A 48 0.73 4.03 -3.42
C GLU A 48 1.24 4.77 -2.19
N LEU A 49 2.57 4.78 -2.05
CA LEU A 49 3.27 5.59 -1.03
C LEU A 49 3.10 7.10 -1.28
N ALA A 50 2.82 7.48 -2.53
CA ALA A 50 2.73 8.88 -2.95
C ALA A 50 1.53 9.62 -2.33
N SER A 51 0.48 8.91 -1.91
CA SER A 51 -0.66 9.49 -1.19
C SER A 51 -0.27 10.15 0.15
N PHE A 52 0.88 9.76 0.73
CA PHE A 52 1.47 10.39 1.93
C PHE A 52 2.52 11.47 1.61
N LEU A 53 2.91 11.61 0.34
CA LEU A 53 3.97 12.51 -0.12
C LEU A 53 3.36 13.62 -0.98
N ASN A 54 2.86 14.67 -0.33
CA ASN A 54 2.60 15.92 -1.02
C ASN A 54 3.85 16.32 -1.83
N PRO A 55 3.73 16.87 -3.05
CA PRO A 55 4.89 17.33 -3.84
C PRO A 55 5.68 18.46 -3.16
N ASN A 56 5.17 19.01 -2.04
CA ASN A 56 5.83 19.98 -1.18
C ASN A 56 6.41 19.37 0.12
N SER A 57 6.28 18.06 0.33
CA SER A 57 6.85 17.35 1.48
C SER A 57 8.36 17.19 1.27
N ASN A 58 9.15 17.61 2.28
CA ASN A 58 10.61 17.56 2.26
C ASN A 58 11.16 16.13 2.51
N ILE A 59 10.49 15.12 1.97
CA ILE A 59 10.87 13.72 2.11
C ILE A 59 11.72 13.36 0.90
N ILE A 60 13.00 13.07 1.15
CA ILE A 60 13.90 12.43 0.19
C ILE A 60 13.41 10.98 0.07
N ALA A 61 12.38 10.76 -0.75
CA ALA A 61 11.93 9.40 -1.00
C ALA A 61 13.03 8.70 -1.83
N ILE A 62 13.67 7.77 -1.15
CA ILE A 62 14.79 6.98 -1.63
C ILE A 62 14.30 6.20 -2.85
N GLY A 63 14.78 6.55 -4.05
CA GLY A 63 14.43 5.85 -5.29
C GLY A 63 13.22 6.39 -6.06
N ILE A 64 12.58 7.48 -5.63
CA ILE A 64 11.54 8.11 -6.46
C ILE A 64 12.17 8.99 -7.54
N SER A 65 12.57 8.39 -8.65
CA SER A 65 12.63 9.18 -9.87
C SER A 65 11.20 9.65 -10.13
N ALA A 66 10.97 10.96 -9.96
CA ALA A 66 9.71 11.63 -10.24
C ALA A 66 9.40 11.55 -11.75
N SER A 67 9.13 10.36 -12.28
CA SER A 67 8.36 10.21 -13.49
C SER A 67 6.92 10.61 -13.15
N PRO A 68 6.35 11.58 -13.88
CA PRO A 68 4.95 11.91 -13.74
C PRO A 68 4.13 10.67 -14.13
N VAL A 69 3.35 10.19 -13.18
CA VAL A 69 2.18 9.32 -13.37
C VAL A 69 2.46 7.97 -14.06
N THR A 70 2.79 6.98 -13.25
CA THR A 70 2.02 5.73 -13.30
C THR A 70 1.57 5.49 -11.87
N GLU A 71 0.43 6.08 -11.51
CA GLU A 71 -0.47 5.44 -10.55
C GLU A 71 -0.65 4.03 -11.12
N GLY A 72 -0.04 3.05 -10.46
CA GLY A 72 -0.15 1.66 -10.92
C GLY A 72 -1.59 1.21 -10.72
N ASN A 73 -2.04 0.24 -11.51
CA ASN A 73 -3.35 -0.35 -11.29
C ASN A 73 -3.21 -1.36 -10.14
N ASN A 74 -3.54 -0.92 -8.94
CA ASN A 74 -3.40 -1.74 -7.75
C ASN A 74 -4.65 -2.60 -7.51
N TYR A 75 -4.44 -3.77 -6.91
CA TYR A 75 -5.49 -4.60 -6.33
C TYR A 75 -5.35 -4.57 -4.81
N LEU A 76 -6.35 -4.05 -4.11
CA LEU A 76 -6.40 -3.99 -2.64
C LEU A 76 -7.54 -4.85 -2.15
N ASP A 77 -7.27 -5.81 -1.28
CA ASP A 77 -8.26 -6.64 -0.59
C ASP A 77 -8.05 -6.53 0.91
N GLY A 78 -8.98 -5.87 1.61
CA GLY A 78 -8.93 -5.73 3.06
C GLY A 78 -9.13 -7.06 3.79
N GLY A 79 -9.93 -7.97 3.22
CA GLY A 79 -10.34 -9.18 3.92
C GLY A 79 -11.40 -8.91 5.00
N ASP A 80 -11.32 -9.64 6.11
CA ASP A 80 -12.29 -9.59 7.21
C ASP A 80 -11.87 -8.51 8.22
N GLY A 81 -12.70 -7.48 8.45
CA GLY A 81 -12.49 -6.47 9.48
C GLY A 81 -12.99 -5.09 9.07
N ASP A 82 -12.73 -4.10 9.93
CA ASP A 82 -13.01 -2.69 9.64
C ASP A 82 -11.78 -2.06 8.96
N ASP A 83 -11.68 -2.22 7.63
CA ASP A 83 -10.48 -1.83 6.87
C ASP A 83 -10.48 -0.38 6.36
N ILE A 84 -9.28 0.17 6.21
CA ILE A 84 -9.01 1.44 5.52
C ILE A 84 -8.22 1.13 4.25
N LEU A 85 -8.87 1.28 3.09
CA LEU A 85 -8.24 1.02 1.79
C LEU A 85 -8.11 2.33 0.99
N GLY A 86 -6.88 2.70 0.65
CA GLY A 86 -6.55 3.88 -0.12
C GLY A 86 -5.88 3.52 -1.45
N GLY A 87 -6.65 3.56 -2.53
CA GLY A 87 -6.12 3.47 -3.89
C GLY A 87 -6.00 4.83 -4.58
N GLY A 88 -5.12 4.89 -5.58
CA GLY A 88 -5.00 5.96 -6.56
C GLY A 88 -6.01 5.83 -7.70
N SER A 89 -5.72 6.44 -8.87
CA SER A 89 -6.58 6.26 -10.04
C SER A 89 -6.33 4.91 -10.71
N ASN A 90 -7.42 4.23 -11.08
CA ASN A 90 -7.47 2.93 -11.78
C ASN A 90 -7.29 1.68 -10.91
N ASP A 91 -7.44 1.81 -9.60
CA ASP A 91 -7.33 0.67 -8.67
C ASP A 91 -8.61 -0.14 -8.54
N VAL A 92 -8.43 -1.42 -8.22
CA VAL A 92 -9.48 -2.34 -7.78
C VAL A 92 -9.39 -2.45 -6.26
N ILE A 93 -10.42 -1.98 -5.58
CA ILE A 93 -10.49 -1.99 -4.11
C ILE A 93 -11.65 -2.88 -3.67
N LEU A 94 -11.33 -3.89 -2.87
CA LEU A 94 -12.26 -4.81 -2.24
C LEU A 94 -12.13 -4.67 -0.72
N SER A 95 -13.19 -4.18 -0.07
CA SER A 95 -13.32 -4.21 1.40
C SER A 95 -14.51 -5.09 1.74
N ILE A 96 -14.30 -6.09 2.59
CA ILE A 96 -15.35 -7.02 3.03
C ILE A 96 -15.65 -6.73 4.51
N ASN A 97 -16.31 -5.60 4.77
CA ASN A 97 -16.77 -5.27 6.12
C ASN A 97 -17.73 -6.36 6.62
N SER A 98 -17.36 -7.08 7.68
CA SER A 98 -18.15 -8.16 8.30
C SER A 98 -18.45 -7.87 9.76
#